data_AF-A0A0J6UUI5-F1
#
_entry.id   AF-A0A0J6UUI5-F1
#
_cell.length_a   1.000
_cell.length_b   1.000
_cell.length_c   1.000
_cell.angle_alpha   90.00
_cell.angle_beta   90.00
_cell.angle_gamma   90.00
#
_symmetry.space_group_name_H-M   'P 1'
#
loop_
_entity.id
_entity.type
_entity.pdbx_description
1 polymer ?
#
loop_
_entity_poly.entity_id
_entity_poly.type
_entity_poly.pdbx_seq_one_letter_code
_entity_poly.pdbx_strand_id
1 'polypeptide(L)'
;PQTGEWFNRDVPGIAAAKGLAGVAPYLIEADATSNPGGWPKGGQLRVDLPNNHLQYAFTWFGLALCLVGVFVAFALRRLRGEAVESAAASTAAPPRP
;
A
#
# COMPACT_ATOMS: atom_id res chain seq x y z
N PRO A 1 -19.90 8.49 21.78
CA PRO A 1 -20.44 9.63 22.59
C PRO A 1 -21.22 9.19 23.85
N GLN A 2 -22.23 8.32 23.73
CA GLN A 2 -23.11 7.94 24.87
C GLN A 2 -22.35 7.28 26.04
N THR A 3 -21.30 6.51 25.73
CA THR A 3 -20.41 5.87 26.72
C THR A 3 -19.18 6.71 27.07
N GLY A 4 -19.01 7.88 26.46
CA GLY A 4 -17.82 8.72 26.64
C GLY A 4 -16.54 8.24 25.94
N GLU A 5 -16.61 7.18 25.13
CA GLU A 5 -15.50 6.65 24.35
C GLU A 5 -15.42 7.27 22.94
N TRP A 6 -14.20 7.46 22.45
CA TRP A 6 -13.89 8.15 21.18
C TRP A 6 -12.74 7.45 20.46
N PHE A 7 -12.95 7.03 19.21
CA PHE A 7 -11.95 6.35 18.38
C PHE A 7 -11.31 7.28 17.34
N ASN A 8 -11.90 8.44 17.13
CA ASN A 8 -11.41 9.52 16.29
C ASN A 8 -11.17 10.76 17.15
N ARG A 9 -10.27 11.64 16.70
CA ARG A 9 -10.01 12.95 17.34
C ARG A 9 -11.08 13.98 16.94
N ASP A 10 -12.35 13.66 17.19
CA ASP A 10 -13.49 14.55 16.88
C ASP A 10 -13.64 15.64 17.94
N VAL A 11 -12.85 16.71 17.80
CA VAL A 11 -12.85 17.84 18.75
C VAL A 11 -14.24 18.48 18.88
N PRO A 12 -14.99 18.79 17.79
CA PRO A 12 -16.35 19.32 17.90
C PRO A 12 -17.32 18.35 18.60
N GLY A 13 -17.30 17.06 18.26
CA GLY A 13 -18.16 16.06 18.87
C GLY A 13 -17.88 15.87 20.36
N ILE A 14 -16.60 15.82 20.75
CA ILE A 14 -16.18 15.73 22.16
C ILE A 14 -16.62 16.98 22.93
N ALA A 15 -16.42 18.18 22.36
CA ALA A 15 -16.82 19.43 23.00
C ALA A 15 -18.33 19.50 23.23
N ALA A 16 -19.13 19.13 22.21
CA ALA A 16 -20.58 19.08 22.33
C ALA A 16 -21.03 18.08 23.41
N ALA A 17 -20.43 16.88 23.45
CA ALA A 17 -20.74 15.86 24.44
C ALA A 17 -20.31 16.24 25.88
N LYS A 18 -19.33 17.15 26.03
CA LYS A 18 -18.84 17.66 27.32
C LYS A 18 -19.43 19.02 27.70
N GLY A 19 -20.27 19.63 26.86
CA GLY A 19 -20.84 20.96 27.10
C GLY A 19 -19.80 22.09 27.08
N LEU A 20 -18.71 21.93 26.34
CA LEU A 20 -17.63 22.91 26.25
C LEU A 20 -17.90 23.90 25.10
N ALA A 21 -17.74 25.20 25.38
CA ALA A 21 -17.84 26.28 24.41
C ALA A 21 -16.47 26.94 24.17
N GLY A 22 -16.24 27.50 22.98
CA GLY A 22 -15.01 28.23 22.66
C GLY A 22 -13.75 27.36 22.58
N VAL A 23 -13.90 26.06 22.28
CA VAL A 23 -12.77 25.14 22.07
C VAL A 23 -11.99 25.46 20.79
N ALA A 24 -10.67 25.35 20.85
CA ALA A 24 -9.80 25.54 19.71
C ALA A 24 -9.86 24.34 18.75
N PRO A 25 -9.70 24.53 17.42
CA PRO A 25 -9.85 23.47 16.42
C PRO A 25 -8.60 22.59 16.26
N TYR A 26 -7.90 22.30 17.36
CA TYR A 26 -6.71 21.46 17.35
C TYR A 26 -6.58 20.69 18.67
N LEU A 27 -5.78 19.62 18.64
CA LEU A 27 -5.45 18.82 19.81
C LEU A 27 -3.98 19.05 20.17
N ILE A 28 -3.70 19.13 21.47
CA ILE A 28 -2.32 19.11 21.99
C ILE A 28 -2.10 17.74 22.62
N GLU A 29 -1.09 17.02 22.13
CA GLU A 29 -0.67 15.74 22.70
C GLU A 29 0.54 16.00 23.60
N ALA A 30 0.50 15.47 24.82
CA ALA A 30 1.65 15.53 25.71
C ALA A 30 2.78 14.64 25.18
N ASP A 31 4.03 15.07 25.35
CA ASP A 31 5.20 14.24 25.03
C ASP A 31 5.39 13.13 26.08
N ALA A 32 6.48 12.36 26.00
CA ALA A 32 6.72 11.24 26.91
C ALA A 32 7.15 11.66 28.33
N THR A 33 7.22 12.97 28.62
CA THR A 33 7.58 13.49 29.95
C THR A 33 6.48 13.13 30.96
N SER A 34 6.90 12.72 32.16
CA SER A 34 5.96 12.35 33.21
C SER A 34 5.19 13.57 33.71
N ASN A 35 3.87 13.46 33.77
CA ASN A 35 3.00 14.51 34.30
C ASN A 35 2.80 14.36 35.81
N PRO A 36 2.84 15.46 36.60
CA PRO A 36 2.45 15.44 38.01
C PRO A 36 1.03 14.88 38.17
N GLY A 37 0.85 13.87 39.02
CA GLY A 37 -0.43 13.16 39.17
C GLY A 37 -0.65 12.00 38.19
N GLY A 38 0.30 11.72 37.29
CA GLY A 38 0.34 10.53 36.44
C GLY A 38 -0.56 10.56 35.20
N TRP A 39 -1.40 11.59 35.05
CA TRP A 39 -2.25 11.82 33.88
C TRP A 39 -2.19 13.29 33.45
N PRO A 40 -2.40 13.60 32.15
CA PRO A 40 -2.61 12.67 31.03
C PRO A 40 -1.35 11.85 30.70
N LYS A 41 -1.53 10.64 30.16
CA LYS A 41 -0.39 9.85 29.65
C LYS A 41 -0.02 10.35 28.26
N GLY A 42 1.08 11.09 28.18
CA GLY A 42 1.65 11.53 26.92
C GLY A 42 2.44 10.44 26.19
N GLY A 43 3.07 10.81 25.08
CA GLY A 43 3.92 9.91 24.28
C GLY A 43 3.17 8.80 23.52
N GLN A 44 1.84 8.88 23.42
CA GLN A 44 1.04 7.89 22.69
C GLN A 44 1.23 8.01 21.16
N LEU A 45 1.52 9.22 20.68
CA LEU A 45 1.84 9.44 19.27
C LEU A 45 3.31 9.10 19.02
N ARG A 46 3.58 7.96 18.37
CA ARG A 46 4.90 7.64 17.85
C ARG A 46 5.12 8.43 16.55
N VAL A 47 5.99 9.43 16.61
CA VAL A 47 6.36 10.30 15.45
C VAL A 47 7.49 9.71 14.60
N ASP A 48 7.82 8.44 14.83
CA ASP A 48 8.81 7.70 14.05
C ASP A 48 8.11 7.04 12.86
N LEU A 49 8.20 7.68 11.69
CA LEU A 49 7.63 7.16 10.45
C LEU A 49 8.62 6.17 9.82
N PRO A 50 8.25 4.89 9.67
CA PRO A 50 9.14 3.90 9.06
C PRO A 50 9.55 4.29 7.64
N ASN A 51 10.84 4.42 7.39
CA ASN A 51 11.39 4.66 6.06
C ASN A 51 11.71 3.33 5.36
N ASN A 52 10.69 2.72 4.77
CA ASN A 52 10.80 1.42 4.07
C ASN A 52 10.83 1.57 2.54
N HIS A 53 11.21 2.74 2.01
CA HIS A 53 11.16 3.02 0.57
C HIS A 53 12.00 2.05 -0.26
N LEU A 54 13.19 1.71 0.21
CA LEU A 54 14.08 0.78 -0.49
C LEU A 54 13.49 -0.64 -0.56
N GLN A 55 12.89 -1.12 0.54
CA GLN A 55 12.21 -2.41 0.57
C GLN A 55 11.05 -2.45 -0.44
N TYR A 56 10.21 -1.42 -0.45
CA TYR A 56 9.12 -1.31 -1.42
C TYR A 56 9.65 -1.29 -2.86
N ALA A 57 10.74 -0.55 -3.12
CA ALA A 57 11.36 -0.54 -4.44
C ALA A 57 11.75 -1.96 -4.88
N PHE A 58 12.42 -2.73 -4.02
CA PHE A 58 12.75 -4.13 -4.33
C PHE A 58 11.51 -4.99 -4.57
N THR A 59 10.45 -4.84 -3.78
CA THR A 59 9.20 -5.57 -4.01
C THR A 59 8.59 -5.22 -5.36
N TRP A 60 8.44 -3.93 -5.69
CA TRP A 60 7.79 -3.50 -6.93
C TRP A 60 8.62 -3.85 -8.17
N PHE A 61 9.92 -3.58 -8.16
CA PHE A 61 10.80 -3.92 -9.28
C PHE A 61 11.01 -5.43 -9.41
N GLY A 62 11.04 -6.17 -8.30
CA GLY A 62 11.08 -7.63 -8.31
C GLY A 62 9.84 -8.24 -8.96
N LEU A 63 8.65 -7.77 -8.57
CA LEU A 63 7.39 -8.19 -9.20
C LEU A 63 7.37 -7.85 -10.70
N ALA A 64 7.80 -6.64 -11.08
CA ALA A 64 7.89 -6.24 -12.49
C ALA A 64 8.85 -7.15 -13.28
N LEU A 65 10.02 -7.47 -12.73
CA LEU A 65 11.01 -8.34 -13.37
C LEU A 65 10.46 -9.77 -13.56
N CYS A 66 9.77 -10.32 -12.57
CA CYS A 66 9.10 -11.61 -12.70
C CYS A 66 8.06 -11.59 -13.83
N LEU A 67 7.24 -10.53 -13.90
CA LEU A 67 6.22 -10.38 -14.94
C LEU A 67 6.84 -10.29 -16.34
N VAL A 68 7.91 -9.50 -16.48
CA VAL A 68 8.70 -9.42 -17.72
C VAL A 68 9.28 -10.78 -18.08
N GLY A 69 9.86 -11.51 -17.14
CA GLY A 69 10.42 -12.84 -17.37
C GLY A 69 9.38 -13.85 -17.87
N VAL A 70 8.22 -13.92 -17.22
CA VAL A 70 7.11 -14.78 -17.65
C VAL A 70 6.61 -14.39 -19.04
N PHE A 71 6.43 -13.09 -19.30
CA PHE A 71 5.97 -12.60 -20.59
C PHE A 71 6.96 -12.90 -21.71
N VAL A 72 8.26 -12.69 -21.50
CA VAL A 72 9.31 -13.02 -22.47
C VAL A 72 9.32 -14.52 -22.75
N ALA A 73 9.26 -15.37 -21.73
CA ALA A 73 9.19 -16.81 -21.91
C ALA A 73 7.96 -17.24 -22.70
N PHE A 74 6.80 -16.65 -22.42
CA PHE A 74 5.57 -16.87 -23.17
C PHE A 74 5.70 -16.44 -24.64
N ALA A 75 6.19 -15.22 -24.90
CA ALA A 75 6.35 -14.67 -26.25
C ALA A 75 7.31 -15.51 -27.10
N LEU A 76 8.45 -15.91 -26.54
CA LEU A 76 9.42 -16.77 -27.24
C LEU A 76 8.83 -18.14 -27.60
N ARG A 77 8.01 -18.73 -26.73
CA ARG A 77 7.33 -20.01 -27.03
C ARG A 77 6.28 -19.85 -28.13
N ARG A 78 5.53 -18.74 -28.12
CA ARG A 78 4.51 -18.45 -29.14
C ARG A 78 5.12 -18.30 -30.54
N LEU A 79 6.16 -17.47 -30.66
CA LEU A 79 6.82 -17.21 -31.95
C LEU A 79 7.48 -18.47 -32.54
N ARG A 80 8.09 -19.32 -31.69
CA ARG A 80 8.63 -20.61 -32.13
C ARG A 80 7.54 -21.55 -32.63
N GLY A 81 6.36 -21.56 -32.00
CA GLY A 81 5.22 -22.35 -32.45
C GLY A 81 4.74 -21.94 -33.84
N GLU A 82 4.59 -20.63 -34.09
CA GLU A 82 4.20 -20.10 -35.41
C GLU A 82 5.21 -20.46 -36.51
N ALA A 83 6.51 -20.39 -36.21
CA ALA A 83 7.55 -20.76 -37.17
C ALA A 83 7.51 -22.25 -37.54
N VAL A 84 7.28 -23.13 -36.57
CA VAL A 84 7.15 -24.58 -36.80
C VAL A 84 5.90 -24.89 -37.62
N GLU A 85 4.77 -24.26 -37.31
CA GLU A 85 3.52 -24.43 -38.06
C GLU A 85 3.65 -23.93 -39.50
N SER A 86 4.28 -22.77 -39.71
CA SER A 86 4.55 -22.23 -41.05
C SER A 86 5.48 -23.13 -41.86
N ALA A 87 6.50 -23.74 -41.23
CA ALA A 87 7.41 -24.68 -41.90
C ALA A 87 6.69 -25.99 -42.27
N ALA A 88 5.85 -26.52 -41.38
CA ALA A 88 5.02 -27.69 -41.64
C ALA A 88 4.04 -27.45 -42.80
N ALA A 89 3.38 -26.29 -42.84
CA ALA A 89 2.46 -25.92 -43.91
C ALA A 89 3.15 -25.78 -45.28
N SER A 90 4.36 -25.22 -45.32
CA SER A 90 5.17 -25.11 -46.56
C SER A 90 5.57 -26.48 -47.11
N THR A 91 5.89 -27.43 -46.22
CA THR A 91 6.31 -28.79 -46.60
C THR A 91 5.13 -29.65 -47.08
N ALA A 92 3.91 -29.38 -46.58
CA ALA A 92 2.70 -30.13 -46.92
C ALA A 92 2.03 -29.67 -48.23
N ALA A 93 2.48 -28.56 -48.84
CA ALA A 93 1.91 -28.07 -50.09
C ALA A 93 2.31 -28.99 -51.27
N PRO A 94 1.34 -29.60 -52.00
CA PRO A 94 1.65 -30.48 -53.12
C PRO A 94 2.34 -29.71 -54.25
N PRO A 95 3.20 -30.36 -55.07
CA PRO A 95 3.86 -29.70 -56.20
C PRO A 95 2.80 -29.18 -57.17
N ARG A 96 2.93 -27.91 -57.56
CA ARG A 96 2.09 -27.32 -58.61
C ARG A 96 2.38 -28.02 -59.95
N PRO A 97 1.35 -28.31 -60.76
CA PRO A 97 1.49 -28.98 -62.05
C PRO A 97 2.27 -28.16 -63.06
#